data_AF-A0AAJ1UGB6-F1
#
_entry.id   AF-A0AAJ1UGB6-F1
#
_cell.length_a   1.000
_cell.length_b   1.000
_cell.length_c   1.000
_cell.angle_alpha   90.00
_cell.angle_beta   90.00
_cell.angle_gamma   90.00
#
_symmetry.space_group_name_H-M   'P 1'
#
loop_
_entity.id
_entity.type
_entity.pdbx_description
1 polymer ?
#
loop_
_entity_poly.entity_id
_entity_poly.type
_entity_poly.pdbx_seq_one_letter_code
_entity_poly.pdbx_strand_id
1 'polypeptide(L)'
;MKTTIPACLVDLSAQDQFIIDTESYKYSFMIRYAYKRLQEGMAVGSLEKILSAKTNTNIRVAKDAVAEAVQLIKSRKALMIEYFELWKSRFEKTSTKLEKLLCIPDINPNSKRILGLQNKLEKQILKMDHYEQHVKHDTYDEVI
;
A
#
# COMPACT_ATOMS: atom_id res chain seq x y z
N MET A 1 -24.49 22.28 -10.21
CA MET A 1 -25.58 21.29 -10.35
C MET A 1 -25.31 20.18 -9.33
N LYS A 2 -26.12 20.05 -8.27
CA LYS A 2 -25.99 18.91 -7.32
C LYS A 2 -26.72 17.72 -7.92
N THR A 3 -26.00 16.72 -8.41
CA THR A 3 -26.57 15.45 -8.88
C THR A 3 -26.78 14.53 -7.68
N THR A 4 -27.90 14.69 -7.00
CA THR A 4 -28.34 13.73 -5.98
C THR A 4 -28.87 12.50 -6.71
N ILE A 5 -28.08 11.43 -6.78
CA ILE A 5 -28.52 10.13 -7.33
C ILE A 5 -29.20 9.36 -6.20
N PRO A 6 -30.47 8.94 -6.32
CA PRO A 6 -31.12 8.12 -5.31
C PRO A 6 -30.42 6.77 -5.20
N ALA A 7 -30.10 6.35 -3.98
CA ALA A 7 -29.54 5.03 -3.73
C ALA A 7 -30.62 3.95 -4.00
N CYS A 8 -30.29 2.97 -4.84
CA CYS A 8 -31.12 1.80 -5.07
C CYS A 8 -30.65 0.67 -4.16
N LEU A 9 -31.51 0.23 -3.25
CA LEU A 9 -31.32 -1.01 -2.51
C LEU A 9 -32.00 -2.11 -3.33
N VAL A 10 -31.19 -3.03 -3.85
CA VAL A 10 -31.69 -4.19 -4.59
C VAL A 10 -31.97 -5.28 -3.57
N ASP A 11 -33.24 -5.69 -3.46
CA ASP A 11 -33.59 -6.89 -2.71
C ASP A 11 -33.07 -8.11 -3.48
N LEU A 12 -31.97 -8.67 -3.00
CA LEU A 12 -31.34 -9.85 -3.60
C LEU A 12 -32.08 -11.11 -3.14
N SER A 13 -32.39 -11.99 -4.08
CA SER A 13 -32.79 -13.34 -3.71
C SER A 13 -31.59 -14.08 -3.08
N ALA A 14 -31.87 -15.07 -2.22
CA ALA A 14 -30.81 -15.89 -1.63
C ALA A 14 -29.93 -16.58 -2.68
N GLN A 15 -30.50 -16.89 -3.84
CA GLN A 15 -29.78 -17.51 -4.95
C GLN A 15 -28.84 -16.51 -5.65
N ASP A 16 -29.29 -15.28 -5.89
CA ASP A 16 -28.44 -14.25 -6.49
C ASP A 16 -27.28 -13.89 -5.57
N GLN A 17 -27.54 -13.80 -4.27
CA GLN A 17 -26.49 -13.54 -3.29
C GLN A 17 -25.43 -14.64 -3.27
N PHE A 18 -25.85 -15.91 -3.29
CA PHE A 18 -24.92 -17.04 -3.40
C PHE A 18 -24.04 -16.98 -4.66
N ILE A 19 -24.61 -16.58 -5.80
CA ILE A 19 -23.87 -16.43 -7.06
C ILE A 19 -22.84 -15.30 -6.93
N ILE A 20 -23.25 -14.12 -6.44
CA ILE A 20 -22.37 -12.97 -6.26
C ILE A 20 -21.21 -13.30 -5.32
N ASP A 21 -21.50 -13.94 -4.19
CA ASP A 21 -20.49 -14.32 -3.20
C ASP A 21 -19.49 -15.34 -3.79
N THR A 22 -19.99 -16.31 -4.54
CA THR A 22 -19.16 -17.32 -5.21
C THR A 22 -18.24 -16.70 -6.26
N GLU A 23 -18.76 -15.82 -7.11
CA GLU A 23 -17.95 -15.15 -8.13
C GLU A 23 -16.96 -14.16 -7.52
N SER A 24 -17.36 -13.42 -6.49
CA SER A 24 -16.49 -12.52 -5.73
C SER A 24 -15.35 -13.29 -5.06
N TYR A 25 -15.65 -14.46 -4.49
CA TYR A 25 -14.65 -15.35 -3.90
C TYR A 25 -13.61 -15.81 -4.94
N LYS A 26 -14.07 -16.28 -6.12
CA LYS A 26 -13.18 -16.68 -7.22
C LYS A 26 -12.30 -15.53 -7.67
N TYR A 27 -12.89 -14.34 -7.85
CA TYR A 27 -12.15 -13.15 -8.28
C TYR A 27 -11.09 -12.72 -7.26
N SER A 28 -11.46 -12.68 -5.97
CA SER A 28 -10.52 -12.42 -4.87
C SER A 28 -9.39 -13.45 -4.81
N PHE A 29 -9.69 -14.73 -5.05
CA PHE A 29 -8.67 -15.77 -5.16
C PHE A 29 -7.73 -15.52 -6.34
N MET A 30 -8.25 -15.17 -7.52
CA MET A 30 -7.45 -14.89 -8.72
C MET A 30 -6.46 -13.76 -8.49
N ILE A 31 -6.88 -12.64 -7.89
CA ILE A 31 -6.00 -11.51 -7.56
C ILE A 31 -4.90 -11.96 -6.60
N ARG A 32 -5.26 -12.61 -5.48
CA ARG A 32 -4.29 -13.06 -4.46
C ARG A 32 -3.25 -14.03 -5.04
N TYR A 33 -3.72 -14.97 -5.85
CA TYR A 33 -2.84 -15.92 -6.53
C TYR A 33 -1.92 -15.21 -7.53
N ALA A 34 -2.47 -14.36 -8.41
CA ALA A 34 -1.69 -13.60 -9.39
C ALA A 34 -0.64 -12.74 -8.70
N TYR A 35 -1.02 -12.00 -7.66
CA TYR A 35 -0.16 -11.10 -6.91
C TYR A 35 1.09 -11.82 -6.38
N LYS A 36 0.92 -12.97 -5.72
CA LYS A 36 2.05 -13.76 -5.20
C LYS A 36 2.93 -14.27 -6.33
N ARG A 37 2.33 -14.80 -7.39
CA ARG A 37 3.07 -15.43 -8.49
C ARG A 37 3.80 -14.45 -9.41
N LEU A 38 3.29 -13.22 -9.53
CA LEU A 38 3.99 -12.14 -10.21
C LEU A 38 5.30 -11.77 -9.50
N GLN A 39 5.33 -11.84 -8.17
CA GLN A 39 6.55 -11.61 -7.39
C GLN A 39 7.58 -12.72 -7.57
N GLU A 40 7.13 -13.95 -7.79
CA GLU A 40 7.98 -15.10 -8.15
C GLU A 40 8.48 -15.04 -9.61
N GLY A 41 8.10 -14.01 -10.37
CA GLY A 41 8.55 -13.79 -11.75
C GLY A 41 7.77 -14.55 -12.82
N MET A 42 6.59 -15.11 -12.51
CA MET A 42 5.78 -15.77 -13.53
C MET A 42 5.22 -14.79 -14.56
N ALA A 43 5.23 -15.21 -15.82
CA ALA A 43 4.71 -14.42 -16.93
C ALA A 43 3.18 -14.21 -16.82
N VAL A 44 2.75 -12.97 -17.04
CA VAL A 44 1.35 -12.52 -17.02
C VAL A 44 0.45 -13.41 -17.89
N GLY A 45 0.82 -13.66 -19.15
CA GLY A 45 0.00 -14.46 -20.06
C GLY A 45 -0.16 -15.93 -19.65
N SER A 46 0.79 -16.49 -18.89
CA SER A 46 0.67 -17.84 -18.32
C SER A 46 -0.30 -17.85 -17.14
N LEU A 47 -0.24 -16.82 -16.29
CA LEU A 47 -1.14 -16.66 -15.15
C LEU A 47 -2.59 -16.55 -15.57
N GLU A 48 -2.90 -15.77 -16.60
CA GLU A 48 -4.24 -15.61 -17.16
C GLU A 48 -4.87 -16.97 -17.53
N LYS A 49 -4.10 -17.82 -18.22
CA LYS A 49 -4.55 -19.16 -18.65
C LYS A 49 -4.73 -20.10 -17.46
N ILE A 50 -3.77 -20.12 -16.52
CA ILE A 50 -3.83 -20.96 -15.33
C ILE A 50 -5.04 -20.60 -14.46
N LEU A 51 -5.29 -19.31 -14.25
CA LEU A 51 -6.39 -18.83 -13.43
C LEU A 51 -7.74 -19.16 -14.07
N SER A 52 -7.93 -18.83 -15.36
CA SER A 52 -9.15 -19.16 -16.09
C SER A 52 -9.47 -20.65 -16.02
N ALA A 53 -8.47 -21.52 -16.20
CA ALA A 53 -8.64 -22.97 -16.07
C ALA A 53 -8.97 -23.42 -14.62
N LYS A 54 -8.31 -22.83 -13.61
CA LYS A 54 -8.51 -23.18 -12.20
C LYS A 54 -9.88 -22.76 -11.65
N THR A 55 -10.37 -21.59 -12.02
CA THR A 55 -11.65 -21.06 -11.51
C THR A 55 -12.83 -21.36 -12.43
N ASN A 56 -12.58 -22.00 -13.58
CA ASN A 56 -13.57 -22.24 -14.63
C ASN A 56 -14.30 -20.94 -15.04
N THR A 57 -13.57 -19.83 -15.07
CA THR A 57 -14.09 -18.50 -15.44
C THR A 57 -13.59 -18.11 -16.83
N ASN A 58 -14.33 -17.21 -17.47
CA ASN A 58 -13.92 -16.64 -18.75
C ASN A 58 -12.53 -15.99 -18.63
N ILE A 59 -11.66 -16.23 -19.62
CA ILE A 59 -10.31 -15.67 -19.67
C ILE A 59 -10.26 -14.15 -19.54
N ARG A 60 -11.31 -13.42 -19.97
CA ARG A 60 -11.40 -11.97 -19.77
C ARG A 60 -11.36 -11.59 -18.29
N VAL A 61 -12.09 -12.31 -17.45
CA VAL A 61 -12.13 -12.06 -15.99
C VAL A 61 -10.76 -12.36 -15.36
N ALA A 62 -10.10 -13.43 -15.81
CA ALA A 62 -8.75 -13.75 -15.35
C ALA A 62 -7.73 -12.67 -15.75
N LYS A 63 -7.85 -12.08 -16.96
CA LYS A 63 -7.04 -10.95 -17.41
C LYS A 63 -7.22 -9.73 -16.53
N ASP A 64 -8.47 -9.38 -16.22
CA ASP A 64 -8.78 -8.23 -15.36
C ASP A 64 -8.18 -8.43 -13.97
N ALA A 65 -8.32 -9.63 -13.38
CA ALA A 65 -7.74 -9.95 -12.08
C ALA A 65 -6.20 -9.88 -12.06
N VAL A 66 -5.53 -10.34 -13.12
CA VAL A 66 -4.07 -10.25 -13.23
C VAL A 66 -3.62 -8.80 -13.43
N ALA A 67 -4.32 -8.02 -14.24
CA ALA A 67 -4.03 -6.59 -14.43
C ALA A 67 -4.18 -5.81 -13.12
N GLU A 68 -5.20 -6.11 -12.33
CA GLU A 68 -5.42 -5.53 -11.01
C GLU A 68 -4.28 -5.91 -10.04
N ALA A 69 -3.84 -7.17 -10.04
CA ALA A 69 -2.68 -7.59 -9.25
C ALA A 69 -1.39 -6.85 -9.65
N VAL A 70 -1.15 -6.64 -10.94
CA VAL A 70 -0.02 -5.83 -11.44
C VAL A 70 -0.14 -4.38 -10.97
N GLN A 71 -1.32 -3.77 -11.07
CA GLN A 71 -1.55 -2.42 -10.57
C GLN A 71 -1.32 -2.32 -9.06
N LEU A 72 -1.70 -3.34 -8.29
CA LEU A 72 -1.49 -3.38 -6.84
C LEU A 72 0.00 -3.45 -6.48
N ILE A 73 0.81 -4.21 -7.23
CA ILE A 73 2.27 -4.21 -7.08
C ILE A 73 2.82 -2.81 -7.37
N LYS A 74 2.38 -2.19 -8.47
CA LYS A 74 2.82 -0.84 -8.86
C LYS A 74 2.45 0.20 -7.81
N SER A 75 1.23 0.16 -7.27
CA SER A 75 0.78 1.10 -6.25
C SER A 75 1.56 0.92 -4.95
N ARG A 76 1.90 -0.31 -4.55
CA ARG A 76 2.77 -0.55 -3.39
C ARG A 76 4.16 0.06 -3.55
N LYS A 77 4.77 -0.07 -4.72
CA LYS A 77 6.06 0.58 -5.03
C LYS A 77 5.95 2.10 -4.96
N ALA A 78 4.88 2.67 -5.51
CA ALA A 78 4.63 4.10 -5.41
C ALA A 78 4.46 4.56 -3.95
N LEU A 79 3.77 3.77 -3.12
CA LEU A 79 3.62 4.06 -1.69
C LEU A 79 4.96 4.10 -0.94
N MET A 80 5.95 3.28 -1.31
CA MET A 80 7.28 3.35 -0.68
C MET A 80 7.94 4.72 -0.90
N ILE A 81 7.80 5.27 -2.10
CA ILE A 81 8.29 6.61 -2.45
C ILE A 81 7.53 7.67 -1.64
N GLU A 82 6.20 7.58 -1.60
CA GLU A 82 5.37 8.53 -0.84
C GLU A 82 5.68 8.49 0.66
N TYR A 83 5.91 7.31 1.23
CA TYR A 83 6.28 7.18 2.64
C TYR A 83 7.66 7.74 2.91
N PHE A 84 8.65 7.50 2.04
CA PHE A 84 9.96 8.10 2.16
C PHE A 84 9.86 9.64 2.21
N GLU A 85 9.15 10.25 1.27
CA GLU A 85 8.96 11.71 1.22
C GLU A 85 8.18 12.24 2.44
N LEU A 86 7.18 11.50 2.90
CA LEU A 86 6.45 11.84 4.13
C LEU A 86 7.38 11.88 5.35
N TRP A 87 8.24 10.86 5.51
CA TRP A 87 9.16 10.78 6.64
C TRP A 87 10.26 11.83 6.56
N LYS A 88 10.75 12.13 5.36
CA LYS A 88 11.67 13.25 5.10
C LYS A 88 11.06 14.59 5.53
N SER A 89 9.84 14.90 5.10
CA SER A 89 9.15 16.13 5.54
C SER A 89 8.94 16.19 7.05
N ARG A 90 8.64 15.05 7.69
CA ARG A 90 8.50 14.95 9.15
C ARG A 90 9.84 15.16 9.88
N PHE A 91 10.94 14.66 9.31
CA PHE A 91 12.28 14.87 9.82
C PHE A 91 12.65 16.35 9.77
N GLU A 92 12.50 17.00 8.61
CA GLU A 92 12.81 18.42 8.42
C GLU A 92 12.05 19.33 9.41
N LYS A 93 10.76 19.05 9.62
CA LYS A 93 9.93 19.78 10.59
C LYS A 93 10.44 19.59 12.03
N THR A 94 10.84 18.39 12.41
CA THR A 94 11.38 18.11 13.75
C THR A 94 12.76 18.74 13.92
N SER A 95 13.63 18.66 12.90
CA SER A 95 14.99 19.23 12.92
C SER A 95 14.93 20.73 13.09
N THR A 96 14.16 21.43 12.24
CA THR A 96 13.94 22.87 12.34
C THR A 96 13.42 23.28 13.72
N LYS A 97 12.54 22.46 14.33
CA LYS A 97 12.01 22.73 15.68
C LYS A 97 13.09 22.57 16.76
N LEU A 98 13.95 21.55 16.63
CA LEU A 98 15.05 21.32 17.56
C LEU A 98 16.09 22.43 17.45
N GLU A 99 16.50 22.79 16.23
CA GLU A 99 17.43 23.89 15.94
C GLU A 99 16.94 25.21 16.57
N LYS A 100 15.67 25.57 16.34
CA LYS A 100 15.06 26.76 16.95
C LYS A 100 15.10 26.76 18.47
N LEU A 101 14.97 25.60 19.12
CA LEU A 101 15.04 25.50 20.57
C LEU A 101 16.48 25.63 21.09
N LEU A 102 17.45 25.07 20.35
CA LEU A 102 18.86 25.17 20.68
C LEU A 102 19.42 26.60 20.51
N CYS A 103 18.80 27.42 19.66
CA CYS A 103 19.14 28.83 19.52
C CYS A 103 18.65 29.72 20.68
N ILE A 104 17.84 29.20 21.61
CA ILE A 104 17.34 29.98 22.75
C ILE A 104 18.46 30.06 23.81
N PRO A 105 18.86 31.26 24.28
CA PRO A 105 19.81 31.42 25.37
C PRO A 105 19.35 30.68 26.64
N ASP A 106 20.31 30.13 27.40
CA ASP A 106 20.06 29.43 28.67
C ASP A 106 19.17 28.17 28.57
N ILE A 107 18.97 27.64 27.36
CA ILE A 107 18.26 26.37 27.17
C ILE A 107 19.11 25.21 27.73
N ASN A 108 18.51 24.33 28.51
CA ASN A 108 19.18 23.11 28.96
C ASN A 108 19.11 22.04 27.84
N PRO A 109 20.23 21.70 27.17
CA PRO A 109 20.26 20.71 26.09
C PRO A 109 19.88 19.31 26.57
N ASN A 110 20.06 19.02 27.85
CA ASN A 110 19.70 17.74 28.47
C ASN A 110 18.28 17.73 29.05
N SER A 111 17.46 18.73 28.72
CA SER A 111 16.05 18.74 29.11
C SER A 111 15.32 17.55 28.47
N LYS A 112 14.36 16.97 29.21
CA LYS A 112 13.50 15.86 28.71
C LYS A 112 12.86 16.19 27.35
N ARG A 113 12.54 17.46 27.11
CA ARG A 113 11.95 17.93 25.86
C ARG A 113 12.92 17.83 24.68
N ILE A 114 14.17 18.24 24.85
CA ILE A 114 15.20 18.17 23.79
C ILE A 114 15.57 16.72 23.50
N LEU A 115 15.81 15.93 24.55
CA LEU A 115 16.06 14.50 24.43
C LEU A 115 14.89 13.79 23.71
N GLY A 116 13.65 14.15 24.01
CA GLY A 116 12.47 13.62 23.32
C GLY A 116 12.43 13.97 21.83
N LEU A 117 12.91 15.15 21.43
CA LEU A 117 13.02 15.53 20.02
C LEU A 117 14.17 14.80 19.32
N GLN A 118 15.31 14.62 19.98
CA GLN A 118 16.44 13.84 19.47
C GLN A 118 16.04 12.38 19.25
N ASN A 119 15.44 11.72 20.25
CA ASN A 119 14.91 10.36 20.11
C ASN A 119 13.87 10.24 19.00
N LYS A 120 13.09 11.31 18.76
CA LYS A 120 12.12 11.35 17.65
C LYS A 120 12.83 11.45 16.30
N LEU A 121 13.87 12.26 16.18
CA LEU A 121 14.69 12.37 14.96
C LEU A 121 15.37 11.04 14.64
N GLU A 122 15.94 10.36 15.62
CA GLU A 122 16.55 9.04 15.43
C GLU A 122 15.54 8.03 14.86
N LYS A 123 14.33 7.98 15.41
CA LYS A 123 13.26 7.12 14.87
C LYS A 123 12.85 7.52 13.44
N GLN A 124 12.87 8.81 13.13
CA GLN A 124 12.55 9.31 11.80
C GLN A 124 13.63 8.93 10.78
N ILE A 125 14.91 9.01 11.14
CA ILE A 125 16.03 8.55 10.32
C ILE A 125 15.88 7.06 10.01
N LEU A 126 15.67 6.23 11.04
CA LEU A 126 15.46 4.79 10.84
C LEU A 126 14.29 4.48 9.89
N LYS A 127 13.21 5.27 9.95
CA LYS A 127 12.08 5.13 9.03
C LYS A 127 12.41 5.61 7.61
N MET A 128 13.14 6.70 7.46
CA MET A 128 13.61 7.16 6.16
C MET A 128 14.50 6.11 5.51
N ASP A 129 15.51 5.61 6.23
CA ASP A 129 16.44 4.59 5.73
C ASP A 129 15.68 3.32 5.29
N HIS A 130 14.70 2.89 6.08
CA HIS A 130 13.84 1.74 5.75
C HIS A 130 13.15 1.91 4.38
N TYR A 131 12.41 3.01 4.17
CA TYR A 131 11.72 3.21 2.89
C TYR A 131 12.69 3.53 1.74
N GLU A 132 13.80 4.22 2.03
CA GLU A 132 14.83 4.49 1.03
C GLU A 132 15.44 3.19 0.50
N GLN A 133 15.67 2.20 1.37
CA GLN A 133 16.13 0.87 0.95
C GLN A 133 15.12 0.20 0.01
N HIS A 134 13.82 0.26 0.32
CA HIS A 134 12.80 -0.29 -0.56
C HIS A 134 12.76 0.39 -1.93
N VAL A 135 12.84 1.73 -1.95
CA VAL A 135 12.90 2.50 -3.20
C VAL A 135 14.15 2.16 -4.01
N LYS A 136 15.33 2.07 -3.38
CA LYS A 136 16.61 1.76 -4.05
C LYS A 136 16.62 0.37 -4.68
N HIS A 137 16.01 -0.62 -4.03
CA HIS A 137 15.99 -2.01 -4.48
C HIS A 137 14.73 -2.37 -5.28
N ASP A 138 13.84 -1.41 -5.55
CA ASP A 138 12.56 -1.62 -6.23
C ASP A 138 11.67 -2.70 -5.56
N THR A 139 11.69 -2.71 -4.23
CA THR A 139 10.90 -3.59 -3.36
C THR A 139 9.85 -2.79 -2.56
N TYR A 140 9.06 -3.47 -1.75
CA TYR A 140 8.05 -2.86 -0.89
C TYR A 140 7.78 -3.75 0.33
N ASP A 141 7.17 -3.17 1.36
CA ASP A 141 6.81 -3.89 2.58
C ASP A 141 5.87 -5.07 2.28
N GLU A 142 6.19 -6.21 2.91
CA GLU A 142 5.25 -7.33 2.99
C GLU A 142 4.05 -6.92 3.84
N VAL A 143 2.84 -7.23 3.36
CA VAL A 143 1.63 -7.07 4.18
C VAL A 143 1.39 -8.42 4.83
N ILE A 144 1.63 -8.49 6.14
CA ILE A 144 1.31 -9.63 7.01
C ILE A 144 -0.20 -9.71 7.18
#